data_AF-A0A8J7TGU7-F1
#
_entry.id   AF-A0A8J7TGU7-F1
#
_cell.length_a   1.000
_cell.length_b   1.000
_cell.length_c   1.000
_cell.angle_alpha   90.00
_cell.angle_beta   90.00
_cell.angle_gamma   90.00
#
_symmetry.space_group_name_H-M   'P 1'
#
loop_
_entity.id
_entity.type
_entity.pdbx_description
1 polymer ?
#
loop_
_entity_poly.entity_id
_entity_poly.type
_entity_poly.pdbx_seq_one_letter_code
_entity_poly.pdbx_strand_id
1 'polypeptide(L)'
;MENWLKYFSLDQIHIVDGDTLIKDPLPELQKVEKFLSLPPRIMPSNFYFNQTKGFYCIRSDGRERCLHESKGRPHPVVNNTVLEQLRAYFREHNNNFYRMVNRSFNWH
;
A
#
# COMPACT_ATOMS: atom_id res chain seq x y z
N MET A 1 -16.20 -0.81 -1.80
CA MET A 1 -15.83 -0.90 -3.23
C MET A 1 -17.06 -0.97 -4.15
N GLU A 2 -18.18 -1.56 -3.69
CA GLU A 2 -19.39 -1.78 -4.49
C GLU A 2 -19.91 -0.50 -5.14
N ASN A 3 -19.93 0.60 -4.38
CA ASN A 3 -20.41 1.88 -4.90
C ASN A 3 -19.59 2.44 -6.07
N TRP A 4 -18.28 2.19 -6.10
CA TRP A 4 -17.43 2.62 -7.22
C TRP A 4 -17.62 1.72 -8.44
N LEU A 5 -17.75 0.40 -8.23
CA LEU A 5 -17.97 -0.58 -9.31
C LEU A 5 -19.33 -0.44 -10.02
N LYS A 6 -20.26 0.35 -9.46
CA LYS A 6 -21.50 0.76 -10.16
C LYS A 6 -21.23 1.71 -11.33
N TYR A 7 -20.12 2.44 -11.30
CA TYR A 7 -19.84 3.53 -12.23
C TYR A 7 -18.55 3.34 -13.03
N PHE A 8 -17.58 2.60 -12.48
CA PHE A 8 -16.29 2.37 -13.10
C PHE A 8 -16.02 0.87 -13.17
N SER A 9 -15.50 0.42 -14.31
CA SER A 9 -15.06 -0.97 -14.41
C SER A 9 -13.79 -1.19 -13.59
N LEU A 10 -13.58 -2.44 -13.15
CA LEU A 10 -12.46 -2.77 -12.26
C LEU A 10 -11.10 -2.48 -12.92
N ASP A 11 -10.99 -2.62 -14.24
CA ASP A 11 -9.79 -2.31 -15.01
C ASP A 11 -9.42 -0.82 -15.01
N GLN A 12 -10.35 0.07 -14.62
CA GLN A 12 -10.09 1.50 -14.43
C GLN A 12 -9.66 1.84 -13.00
N ILE A 13 -9.52 0.85 -12.12
CA ILE A 13 -9.20 1.06 -10.70
C ILE A 13 -7.99 0.23 -10.31
N HIS A 14 -6.86 0.91 -10.10
CA HIS A 14 -5.67 0.27 -9.58
C HIS A 14 -5.65 0.25 -8.05
N ILE A 15 -5.52 -0.94 -7.48
CA ILE A 15 -5.41 -1.13 -6.04
C ILE A 15 -3.95 -1.41 -5.69
N VAL A 16 -3.31 -0.43 -5.08
CA VAL A 16 -1.94 -0.53 -4.58
C VAL A 16 -1.92 -1.31 -3.26
N ASP A 17 -0.99 -2.24 -3.13
CA ASP A 17 -0.77 -2.97 -1.88
C ASP A 17 0.09 -2.12 -0.92
N GLY A 18 -0.54 -1.58 0.12
CA GLY A 18 0.14 -0.76 1.12
C GLY A 18 1.23 -1.49 1.91
N ASP A 19 1.05 -2.80 2.18
CA ASP A 19 2.03 -3.59 2.93
C ASP A 19 3.28 -3.83 2.09
N THR A 20 3.08 -4.11 0.80
CA THR A 20 4.19 -4.24 -0.16
C THR A 20 4.85 -2.89 -0.38
N LEU A 21 4.09 -1.80 -0.55
CA LEU A 21 4.64 -0.45 -0.77
C LEU A 21 5.56 0.01 0.38
N ILE A 22 5.26 -0.37 1.62
CA ILE A 22 6.11 -0.08 2.78
C ILE A 22 7.42 -0.87 2.73
N LYS A 23 7.36 -2.17 2.37
CA LYS A 23 8.49 -3.10 2.42
C LYS A 23 9.40 -3.03 1.19
N ASP A 24 8.80 -2.83 0.03
CA ASP A 24 9.45 -2.77 -1.27
C ASP A 24 8.64 -1.87 -2.21
N PRO A 25 8.91 -0.54 -2.22
CA PRO A 25 8.08 0.43 -2.93
C PRO A 25 8.22 0.35 -4.45
N LEU A 26 9.35 -0.13 -4.97
CA LEU A 26 9.65 -0.07 -6.40
C LEU A 26 8.70 -0.95 -7.23
N PRO A 27 8.49 -2.25 -6.93
CA PRO A 27 7.56 -3.07 -7.70
C PRO A 27 6.13 -2.58 -7.66
N GLU A 28 5.65 -2.03 -6.54
CA GLU A 28 4.30 -1.45 -6.46
C GLU A 28 4.18 -0.20 -7.33
N LEU A 29 5.18 0.68 -7.34
CA LEU A 29 5.16 1.88 -8.17
C LEU A 29 5.32 1.58 -9.66
N GLN A 30 6.05 0.53 -10.03
CA GLN A 30 6.10 0.06 -11.43
C GLN A 30 4.75 -0.44 -11.94
N LYS A 31 3.95 -1.08 -11.06
CA LYS A 31 2.56 -1.45 -11.40
C LYS A 31 1.69 -0.20 -11.63
N VAL A 32 1.91 0.86 -10.84
CA VAL A 32 1.24 2.15 -11.02
C VAL A 32 1.65 2.81 -12.34
N GLU A 33 2.94 2.85 -12.68
CA GLU A 33 3.41 3.38 -13.97
C GLU A 33 2.75 2.64 -15.13
N LYS A 34 2.72 1.30 -15.08
CA LYS A 34 2.06 0.46 -16.10
C LYS A 34 0.56 0.75 -16.20
N PHE A 35 -0.14 0.84 -15.07
CA PHE A 35 -1.57 1.12 -15.04
C PHE A 35 -1.91 2.48 -15.67
N LEU A 36 -1.09 3.51 -15.39
CA LEU A 36 -1.25 4.85 -15.93
C LEU A 36 -0.70 5.00 -17.37
N SER A 37 -0.17 3.93 -17.96
CA SER A 37 0.51 3.96 -19.28
C SER A 37 1.68 4.96 -19.33
N LEU A 38 2.42 5.07 -18.22
CA LEU A 38 3.60 5.92 -18.12
C LEU A 38 4.88 5.15 -18.51
N PRO A 39 5.88 5.83 -19.10
CA PRO A 39 7.20 5.22 -19.29
C PRO A 39 7.83 4.83 -17.95
N PRO A 40 8.52 3.68 -17.84
CA PRO A 40 9.11 3.20 -16.61
C PRO A 40 10.35 4.04 -16.26
N ARG A 41 10.17 5.08 -15.45
CA ARG A 41 11.22 6.03 -15.06
C ARG A 41 11.61 5.90 -13.59
N ILE A 42 10.75 5.32 -12.77
CA ILE A 42 11.03 5.08 -11.36
C ILE A 42 12.06 3.95 -11.25
N MET A 43 13.20 4.26 -10.65
CA MET A 43 14.34 3.36 -10.50
C MET A 43 14.62 3.05 -9.02
N PRO A 44 15.33 1.95 -8.71
CA PRO A 44 15.77 1.66 -7.34
C PRO A 44 16.53 2.82 -6.69
N SER A 45 17.32 3.56 -7.47
CA SER A 45 18.10 4.72 -7.01
C SER A 45 17.25 5.89 -6.52
N ASN A 46 15.95 5.92 -6.85
CA ASN A 46 15.02 6.90 -6.32
C ASN A 46 14.61 6.63 -4.89
N PHE A 47 14.94 5.46 -4.34
CA PHE A 47 14.60 5.09 -2.97
C PHE A 47 15.85 4.84 -2.14
N TYR A 48 15.76 5.18 -0.86
CA TYR A 48 16.72 4.77 0.14
C TYR A 48 15.98 4.49 1.45
N PHE A 49 16.41 3.48 2.19
CA PHE A 49 15.79 3.16 3.47
C PHE A 49 16.39 4.01 4.58
N ASN A 50 15.55 4.79 5.28
CA ASN A 50 16.00 5.57 6.42
C ASN A 50 15.79 4.75 7.70
N GLN A 51 16.89 4.27 8.30
CA GLN A 51 16.84 3.43 9.50
C GLN A 51 16.23 4.14 10.71
N THR A 52 16.50 5.42 10.90
CA THR A 52 15.93 6.22 12.01
C THR A 52 14.42 6.38 11.85
N LYS A 53 13.95 6.58 10.61
CA LYS A 53 12.52 6.70 10.32
C LYS A 53 11.83 5.33 10.29
N GLY A 54 12.54 4.27 9.91
CA GLY A 54 12.00 2.92 9.72
C GLY A 54 11.23 2.74 8.40
N PHE A 55 11.37 3.66 7.45
CA PHE A 55 10.65 3.66 6.17
C PHE A 55 11.55 4.05 5.00
N TYR A 56 11.15 3.65 3.79
CA TYR A 56 11.75 4.18 2.56
C TYR A 56 11.44 5.67 2.37
N CYS A 57 12.46 6.40 1.94
CA CYS A 57 12.42 7.81 1.58
C CYS A 57 12.82 7.98 0.11
N ILE A 58 12.55 9.17 -0.45
CA ILE A 58 12.74 9.45 -1.88
C ILE A 58 14.01 10.26 -2.10
N ARG A 59 14.80 9.88 -3.10
CA ARG A 59 15.92 10.64 -3.65
C ARG A 59 15.56 11.12 -5.06
N SER A 60 15.56 12.43 -5.27
CA SER A 60 15.25 13.07 -6.56
C SER A 60 16.06 14.35 -6.70
N ASP A 61 16.67 14.55 -7.86
CA ASP A 61 17.45 15.74 -8.23
C ASP A 61 18.51 16.14 -7.18
N GLY A 62 19.22 15.14 -6.66
CA GLY A 62 20.25 15.34 -5.62
C GLY A 62 19.70 15.68 -4.24
N ARG A 63 18.37 15.70 -4.05
CA ARG A 63 17.72 15.95 -2.76
C ARG A 63 17.11 14.68 -2.21
N GLU A 64 17.36 14.46 -0.92
CA GLU A 64 16.75 13.38 -0.15
C GLU A 64 15.60 13.94 0.68
N ARG A 65 14.43 13.29 0.60
CA ARG A 65 13.24 13.70 1.35
C ARG A 65 12.51 12.48 1.87
N CYS A 66 12.24 12.50 3.15
CA CYS A 66 11.31 11.57 3.78
C CYS A 66 9.91 12.18 3.85
N LEU A 67 8.90 11.33 4.03
CA LEU A 67 7.55 11.80 4.35
C LEU A 67 7.54 12.60 5.66
N HIS A 68 6.55 13.48 5.82
CA HIS A 68 6.35 14.30 7.01
C HIS A 68 6.23 13.45 8.29
N GLU A 69 6.47 14.04 9.46
CA GLU A 69 6.42 13.36 10.78
C GLU A 69 5.03 12.78 11.11
N SER A 70 3.97 13.34 10.51
CA SER A 70 2.62 12.79 10.65
C SER A 70 2.41 11.43 9.95
N LYS A 71 3.41 10.95 9.19
CA LYS A 71 3.40 9.65 8.49
C LYS A 71 4.36 8.67 9.18
N GLY A 72 3.85 7.47 9.49
CA GLY A 72 4.60 6.43 10.21
C GLY A 72 4.54 6.56 11.73
N ARG A 73 3.43 7.07 12.28
CA ARG A 73 3.25 7.22 13.73
C ARG A 73 3.18 5.85 14.42
N PRO A 74 3.81 5.67 15.59
CA PRO A 74 3.72 4.41 16.32
C PRO A 74 2.26 4.13 16.69
N HIS A 75 1.82 2.90 16.44
CA HIS A 75 0.50 2.45 16.87
C HIS A 75 0.53 2.14 18.38
N PRO A 76 -0.56 2.41 19.12
CA PRO A 76 -0.65 2.03 20.52
C PRO A 76 -0.65 0.50 20.66
N VAL A 77 -0.24 0.01 21.83
CA VAL A 77 -0.40 -1.39 22.17
C VAL A 77 -1.89 -1.69 22.34
N VAL A 78 -2.39 -2.68 21.62
CA VAL A 78 -3.78 -3.15 21.69
C VAL A 78 -3.79 -4.53 22.33
N ASN A 79 -4.78 -4.79 23.18
CA ASN A 79 -4.96 -6.10 23.80
C ASN A 79 -5.15 -7.20 22.73
N ASN A 80 -4.46 -8.34 22.89
CA ASN A 80 -4.50 -9.43 21.92
C ASN A 80 -5.92 -9.97 21.66
N THR A 81 -6.76 -10.08 22.69
CA THR A 81 -8.18 -10.50 22.52
C THR A 81 -8.92 -9.53 21.59
N VAL A 82 -8.67 -8.22 21.73
CA VAL A 82 -9.29 -7.20 20.86
C VAL A 82 -8.75 -7.29 19.44
N LEU A 83 -7.45 -7.53 19.26
CA LEU A 83 -6.85 -7.72 17.94
C LEU A 83 -7.42 -8.95 17.24
N GLU A 84 -7.58 -10.07 17.94
CA GLU A 84 -8.19 -11.29 17.41
C GLU A 84 -9.64 -11.07 16.99
N GLN A 85 -10.42 -10.38 17.82
CA GLN A 85 -11.80 -10.00 17.49
C GLN A 85 -11.85 -9.11 16.24
N LEU A 86 -10.94 -8.13 16.12
CA LEU A 86 -10.87 -7.25 14.96
C LEU A 86 -10.53 -8.01 13.67
N ARG A 87 -9.57 -8.94 13.74
CA ARG A 87 -9.20 -9.82 12.62
C ARG A 87 -10.35 -10.73 12.22
N ALA A 88 -11.02 -11.36 13.20
CA ALA A 88 -12.18 -12.21 12.96
C ALA A 88 -13.32 -11.43 12.29
N TYR A 89 -13.58 -10.21 12.76
CA TYR A 89 -14.59 -9.32 12.19
C TYR A 89 -14.30 -8.99 10.72
N PHE A 90 -13.07 -8.58 10.39
CA PHE A 90 -12.73 -8.21 9.01
C PHE A 90 -12.57 -9.39 8.05
N ARG A 91 -12.43 -10.63 8.54
CA ARG A 91 -12.18 -11.80 7.69
C ARG A 91 -13.21 -11.95 6.57
N GLU A 92 -14.50 -11.87 6.89
CA GLU A 92 -15.56 -12.00 5.87
C GLU A 92 -15.54 -10.82 4.90
N HIS A 93 -15.36 -9.60 5.41
CA HIS A 93 -15.25 -8.38 4.59
C HIS A 93 -14.05 -8.44 3.64
N ASN A 94 -12.90 -8.95 4.09
CA ASN A 94 -11.70 -9.16 3.30
C ASN A 94 -11.95 -10.18 2.18
N ASN A 95 -12.58 -11.32 2.50
CA ASN A 95 -12.95 -12.32 1.50
C ASN A 95 -13.95 -11.79 0.46
N ASN A 96 -14.92 -10.99 0.88
CA ASN A 96 -15.84 -10.29 -0.03
C ASN A 96 -15.05 -9.34 -0.93
N PHE A 97 -14.16 -8.51 -0.36
CA PHE A 97 -13.32 -7.59 -1.12
C PHE A 97 -12.45 -8.32 -2.15
N TYR A 98 -11.77 -9.40 -1.76
CA TYR A 98 -10.91 -10.18 -2.66
C TYR A 98 -11.67 -10.73 -3.86
N ARG A 99 -12.90 -11.21 -3.64
CA ARG A 99 -13.80 -11.65 -4.73
C ARG A 99 -14.17 -10.50 -5.65
N MET A 100 -14.49 -9.33 -5.08
CA MET A 100 -14.87 -8.16 -5.87
C MET A 100 -13.74 -7.61 -6.75
N VAL A 101 -12.50 -7.66 -6.26
CA VAL A 101 -11.34 -7.07 -6.95
C VAL A 101 -10.47 -8.10 -7.65
N ASN A 102 -10.91 -9.37 -7.65
CA ASN A 102 -10.22 -10.52 -8.23
C ASN A 102 -8.72 -10.62 -7.84
N ARG A 103 -8.42 -10.31 -6.57
CA ARG A 103 -7.05 -10.31 -6.03
C ARG A 103 -7.11 -10.51 -4.52
N SER A 104 -6.21 -11.34 -3.98
CA SER A 104 -6.01 -11.49 -2.54
C SER A 104 -4.85 -10.63 -2.03
N PHE A 105 -4.91 -10.30 -0.74
CA PHE A 105 -3.86 -9.62 0.00
C PHE A 105 -3.54 -10.43 1.25
N ASN A 106 -2.30 -10.35 1.74
CA ASN A 106 -1.85 -11.11 2.91
C ASN A 106 -2.26 -10.42 4.22
N TRP A 107 -3.55 -10.15 4.36
CA TRP A 107 -4.12 -9.60 5.59
C TRP A 107 -4.49 -10.74 6.56
N HIS A 108 -4.37 -10.46 7.85
CA HIS A 108 -4.49 -11.39 8.98
C HIS A 108 -5.72 -12.30 9.01
#